data_AF-A0A7W8FG70-F1
#
_entry.id   AF-A0A7W8FG70-F1
#
_cell.length_a   1.000
_cell.length_b   1.000
_cell.length_c   1.000
_cell.angle_alpha   90.00
_cell.angle_beta   90.00
_cell.angle_gamma   90.00
#
_symmetry.space_group_name_H-M   'P 1'
#
loop_
_entity.id
_entity.type
_entity.pdbx_description
1 polymer ?
#
loop_
_entity_poly.entity_id
_entity_poly.type
_entity_poly.pdbx_seq_one_letter_code
_entity_poly.pdbx_strand_id
1 'polypeptide(L)'
;MVTSISSDKISTAYYTAFFYSEYMFRKIMCCRPKLLEDIGKLKHLLERMIESSGIDFKGVDQSYLLDRLVEYLAFFHSDKYNCNVFAGAIHQRYQARLNAIDDGQIQRLLEMLKSEKKDHDVFYTIIDDLIRLSLKFGIYVSHLDSFKNYEIDRIKDGDSAYLLKHVFFKDFESFGLNCNFVDFDEAIYNGECEYGLLPQSDESLTPEDAICESEDYFKSRSLKVYIDINHKNFDLQTAFDCVSSIIIASKFSEMEEIISNYGQCKSFVNMYFESALFRFKKDEFIGKLLGILIYDEKMGCSSSIKDLLLEVWGKYGLKVKNECNEEACRADCVNIDICSRTASRLYDVADRSIASGKIITSKNTFCTGTG
;
A
#
# COMPACT_ATOMS: atom_id res chain seq x y z
N MET A 1 -7.06 -3.49 30.22
CA MET A 1 -7.94 -2.33 29.94
C MET A 1 -7.76 -1.95 28.47
N VAL A 2 -8.68 -2.39 27.60
CA VAL A 2 -8.69 -2.02 26.19
C VAL A 2 -9.25 -0.60 26.10
N THR A 3 -8.38 0.39 25.90
CA THR A 3 -8.82 1.75 25.58
C THR A 3 -9.52 1.70 24.22
N SER A 4 -10.85 1.80 24.23
CA SER A 4 -11.65 1.93 23.01
C SER A 4 -11.13 3.12 22.20
N ILE A 5 -10.48 2.84 21.08
CA ILE A 5 -10.03 3.87 20.15
C ILE A 5 -11.28 4.45 19.49
N SER A 6 -11.47 5.76 19.60
CA SER A 6 -12.59 6.47 18.98
C SER A 6 -12.63 6.19 17.47
N SER A 7 -13.82 5.92 16.92
CA SER A 7 -14.08 5.69 15.48
C SER A 7 -13.33 6.67 14.57
N ASP A 8 -13.21 7.93 14.98
CA ASP A 8 -12.58 9.01 14.21
C ASP A 8 -11.08 8.79 13.91
N LYS A 9 -10.37 8.03 14.75
CA LYS A 9 -8.94 7.73 14.55
C LYS A 9 -8.73 6.61 13.53
N ILE A 10 -9.62 5.62 13.53
CA ILE A 10 -9.65 4.53 12.54
C ILE A 10 -9.92 5.11 11.15
N SER A 11 -10.88 6.04 11.05
CA SER A 11 -11.14 6.77 9.81
C SER A 11 -9.93 7.57 9.32
N THR A 12 -9.18 8.23 10.21
CA THR A 12 -7.99 9.03 9.84
C THR A 12 -6.91 8.21 9.13
N ALA A 13 -6.51 7.07 9.72
CA ALA A 13 -5.44 6.25 9.18
C ALA A 13 -5.87 5.60 7.85
N TYR A 14 -7.11 5.14 7.77
CA TYR A 14 -7.72 4.63 6.53
C TYR A 14 -7.62 5.64 5.38
N TYR A 15 -8.15 6.85 5.56
CA TYR A 15 -8.16 7.86 4.50
C TYR A 15 -6.77 8.39 4.16
N THR A 16 -5.86 8.40 5.13
CA THR A 16 -4.45 8.74 4.86
C THR A 16 -3.84 7.72 3.91
N ALA A 17 -3.99 6.42 4.21
CA ALA A 17 -3.46 5.36 3.39
C ALA A 17 -4.08 5.34 1.98
N PHE A 18 -5.41 5.51 1.89
CA PHE A 18 -6.12 5.62 0.62
C PHE A 18 -5.60 6.79 -0.23
N PHE A 19 -5.57 8.01 0.31
CA PHE A 19 -5.12 9.15 -0.49
C PHE A 19 -3.64 9.06 -0.84
N TYR A 20 -2.81 8.50 0.05
CA TYR A 20 -1.41 8.25 -0.26
C TYR A 20 -1.27 7.30 -1.46
N SER A 21 -1.95 6.15 -1.45
CA SER A 21 -1.88 5.20 -2.58
C SER A 21 -2.38 5.84 -3.87
N GLU A 22 -3.50 6.56 -3.81
CA GLU A 22 -4.08 7.26 -4.96
C GLU A 22 -3.15 8.30 -5.58
N TYR A 23 -2.45 9.09 -4.76
CA TYR A 23 -1.48 10.06 -5.24
C TYR A 23 -0.22 9.40 -5.79
N MET A 24 0.25 8.33 -5.14
CA MET A 24 1.40 7.55 -5.62
C MET A 24 1.13 6.88 -6.96
N PHE A 25 -0.01 6.22 -7.14
CA PHE A 25 -0.35 5.57 -8.40
C PHE A 25 -0.29 6.57 -9.57
N ARG A 26 -0.93 7.74 -9.41
CA ARG A 26 -0.91 8.80 -10.42
C ARG A 26 0.49 9.35 -10.67
N LYS A 27 1.28 9.54 -9.62
CA LYS A 27 2.67 9.99 -9.77
C LYS A 27 3.47 9.00 -10.60
N ILE A 28 3.35 7.71 -10.31
CA ILE A 28 4.06 6.67 -11.06
C ILE A 28 3.57 6.63 -12.50
N MET A 29 2.26 6.71 -12.76
CA MET A 29 1.74 6.80 -14.13
C MET A 29 2.34 7.98 -14.91
N CYS A 30 2.41 9.16 -14.30
CA CYS A 30 3.00 10.35 -14.93
C CYS A 30 4.50 10.19 -15.21
N CYS A 31 5.25 9.57 -14.29
CA CYS A 31 6.70 9.42 -14.40
C CYS A 31 7.14 8.18 -15.19
N ARG A 32 6.30 7.14 -15.28
CA ARG A 32 6.61 5.84 -15.89
C ARG A 32 5.42 5.32 -16.72
N PRO A 33 5.00 6.02 -17.79
CA PRO A 33 3.84 5.61 -18.58
C PRO A 33 4.00 4.23 -19.23
N LYS A 34 5.23 3.83 -19.58
CA LYS A 34 5.53 2.48 -20.13
C LYS A 34 5.20 1.35 -19.16
N LEU A 35 5.30 1.60 -17.86
CA LEU A 35 5.02 0.58 -16.85
C LEU A 35 3.57 0.10 -16.91
N LEU A 36 2.63 0.97 -17.28
CA LEU A 36 1.23 0.61 -17.48
C LEU A 36 1.07 -0.40 -18.62
N GLU A 37 1.74 -0.15 -19.75
CA GLU A 37 1.76 -1.05 -20.90
C GLU A 37 2.42 -2.39 -20.53
N ASP A 38 3.50 -2.34 -19.76
CA ASP A 38 4.25 -3.51 -19.33
C ASP A 38 3.43 -4.39 -18.36
N ILE A 39 2.66 -3.79 -17.44
CA ILE A 39 1.70 -4.52 -16.59
C ILE A 39 0.63 -5.20 -17.45
N GLY A 40 0.09 -4.51 -18.46
CA GLY A 40 -0.89 -5.10 -19.37
C GLY A 40 -0.34 -6.29 -20.15
N LYS A 41 0.89 -6.18 -20.68
CA LYS A 41 1.60 -7.29 -21.34
C LYS A 41 1.81 -8.46 -20.38
N LEU A 42 2.17 -8.17 -19.14
CA LEU A 42 2.41 -9.18 -18.11
C LEU A 42 1.14 -9.95 -17.78
N LYS A 43 0.01 -9.26 -17.57
CA LYS A 43 -1.28 -9.89 -17.32
C LYS A 43 -1.73 -10.75 -18.50
N HIS A 44 -1.55 -10.27 -19.73
CA HIS A 44 -1.89 -11.06 -20.92
C HIS A 44 -0.98 -12.29 -21.08
N LEU A 45 0.32 -12.17 -20.78
CA LEU A 45 1.22 -13.32 -20.77
C LEU A 45 0.77 -14.35 -19.73
N LEU A 46 0.46 -13.91 -18.50
CA LEU A 46 -0.07 -14.77 -17.45
C LEU A 46 -1.37 -15.47 -17.89
N GLU A 47 -2.28 -14.76 -18.54
CA GLU A 47 -3.52 -15.33 -19.10
C GLU A 47 -3.24 -16.47 -20.10
N ARG A 48 -2.41 -16.22 -21.13
CA ARG A 48 -2.03 -17.27 -22.10
C ARG A 48 -1.37 -18.46 -21.42
N MET A 49 -0.56 -18.21 -20.40
CA MET A 49 0.12 -19.26 -19.66
C MET A 49 -0.85 -20.10 -18.85
N ILE A 50 -1.82 -19.48 -18.17
CA ILE A 50 -2.90 -20.20 -17.49
C ILE A 50 -3.64 -21.09 -18.49
N GLU A 51 -4.07 -20.53 -19.63
CA GLU A 51 -4.79 -21.25 -20.68
C GLU A 51 -3.99 -22.45 -21.25
N SER A 52 -2.69 -22.27 -21.47
CA SER A 52 -1.81 -23.30 -22.05
C SER A 52 -1.32 -24.34 -21.03
N SER A 53 -1.26 -23.99 -19.75
CA SER A 53 -0.75 -24.85 -18.68
C SER A 53 -1.70 -25.98 -18.28
N GLY A 54 -3.00 -25.82 -18.55
CA GLY A 54 -4.03 -26.71 -18.00
C GLY A 54 -4.14 -26.66 -16.47
N ILE A 55 -3.50 -25.68 -15.82
CA ILE A 55 -3.59 -25.46 -14.38
C ILE A 55 -4.93 -24.77 -14.09
N ASP A 56 -5.78 -25.43 -13.30
CA ASP A 56 -7.02 -24.81 -12.82
C ASP A 56 -6.73 -23.87 -11.65
N PHE A 57 -6.70 -22.58 -11.94
CA PHE A 57 -6.55 -21.52 -10.94
C PHE A 57 -7.90 -21.08 -10.31
N LYS A 58 -8.93 -21.94 -10.26
CA LYS A 58 -10.19 -21.75 -9.50
C LYS A 58 -10.83 -20.35 -9.61
N GLY A 59 -10.85 -19.76 -10.81
CA GLY A 59 -11.45 -18.44 -11.04
C GLY A 59 -10.65 -17.24 -10.52
N VAL A 60 -9.34 -17.43 -10.29
CA VAL A 60 -8.41 -16.36 -9.98
C VAL A 60 -8.10 -15.52 -11.24
N ASP A 61 -8.13 -14.20 -11.11
CA ASP A 61 -7.76 -13.28 -12.19
C ASP A 61 -6.24 -13.01 -12.26
N GLN A 62 -5.81 -12.40 -13.36
CA GLN A 62 -4.40 -12.13 -13.62
C GLN A 62 -3.81 -11.08 -12.69
N SER A 63 -4.63 -10.19 -12.11
CA SER A 63 -4.16 -9.17 -11.16
C SER A 63 -3.79 -9.84 -9.84
N TYR A 64 -4.66 -10.72 -9.35
CA TYR A 64 -4.41 -11.50 -8.16
C TYR A 64 -3.14 -12.34 -8.33
N LEU A 65 -3.01 -13.07 -9.44
CA LEU A 65 -1.82 -13.89 -9.71
C LEU A 65 -0.53 -13.04 -9.78
N LEU A 66 -0.60 -11.84 -10.36
CA LEU A 66 0.53 -10.93 -10.37
C LEU A 66 0.95 -10.49 -8.96
N ASP A 67 0.00 -10.18 -8.08
CA ASP A 67 0.29 -9.86 -6.68
C ASP A 67 0.96 -11.04 -5.96
N ARG A 68 0.52 -12.28 -6.26
CA ARG A 68 1.15 -13.50 -5.73
C ARG A 68 2.62 -13.60 -6.10
N LEU A 69 2.93 -13.31 -7.36
CA LEU A 69 4.30 -13.39 -7.86
C LEU A 69 5.18 -12.31 -7.25
N VAL A 70 4.64 -11.09 -7.08
CA VAL A 70 5.32 -9.99 -6.37
C VAL A 70 5.62 -10.39 -4.93
N GLU A 71 4.64 -10.91 -4.20
CA GLU A 71 4.80 -11.36 -2.80
C GLU A 71 5.81 -12.52 -2.69
N TYR A 72 5.66 -13.54 -3.53
CA TYR A 72 6.53 -14.71 -3.56
C TYR A 72 7.99 -14.30 -3.79
N LEU A 73 8.26 -13.54 -4.85
CA LEU A 73 9.62 -13.16 -5.20
C LEU A 73 10.21 -12.13 -4.23
N ALA A 74 9.40 -11.23 -3.66
CA ALA A 74 9.85 -10.34 -2.60
C ALA A 74 10.27 -11.12 -1.35
N PHE A 75 9.50 -12.14 -0.97
CA PHE A 75 9.83 -13.00 0.16
C PHE A 75 11.09 -13.86 -0.09
N PHE A 76 11.12 -14.65 -1.17
CA PHE A 76 12.24 -15.56 -1.45
C PHE A 76 13.56 -14.84 -1.80
N HIS A 77 13.50 -13.55 -2.10
CA HIS A 77 14.66 -12.70 -2.37
C HIS A 77 14.68 -11.46 -1.47
N SER A 78 14.22 -11.60 -0.22
CA SER A 78 14.09 -10.49 0.72
C SER A 78 15.40 -9.75 0.95
N ASP A 79 16.53 -10.46 0.95
CA ASP A 79 17.88 -9.89 1.05
C ASP A 79 18.19 -8.97 -0.14
N LYS A 80 17.89 -9.43 -1.35
CA LYS A 80 18.09 -8.67 -2.60
C LYS A 80 17.23 -7.41 -2.63
N TYR A 81 16.03 -7.50 -2.06
CA TYR A 81 15.03 -6.43 -2.07
C TYR A 81 15.01 -5.58 -0.81
N ASN A 82 15.96 -5.79 0.12
CA ASN A 82 16.07 -4.96 1.31
C ASN A 82 14.76 -4.95 2.14
N CYS A 83 14.02 -6.07 2.17
CA CYS A 83 12.70 -6.18 2.81
C CYS A 83 12.61 -7.28 3.86
N ASN A 84 13.74 -7.75 4.38
CA ASN A 84 13.81 -8.80 5.42
C ASN A 84 12.93 -8.49 6.65
N VAL A 85 12.75 -7.21 7.03
CA VAL A 85 12.00 -6.83 8.26
C VAL A 85 10.56 -7.32 8.16
N PHE A 86 10.05 -7.32 6.93
CA PHE A 86 8.69 -7.65 6.61
C PHE A 86 8.59 -8.99 5.91
N ALA A 87 9.68 -9.77 5.82
CA ALA A 87 9.66 -11.01 5.06
C ALA A 87 8.62 -11.98 5.64
N GLY A 88 8.46 -12.01 6.96
CA GLY A 88 7.50 -12.88 7.66
C GLY A 88 6.08 -12.40 7.42
N ALA A 89 5.86 -11.08 7.45
CA ALA A 89 4.56 -10.48 7.14
C ALA A 89 4.18 -10.64 5.66
N ILE A 90 5.13 -10.48 4.73
CA ILE A 90 4.95 -10.76 3.30
C ILE A 90 4.61 -12.24 3.11
N HIS A 91 5.34 -13.14 3.78
CA HIS A 91 5.08 -14.57 3.73
C HIS A 91 3.71 -14.93 4.33
N GLN A 92 3.31 -14.35 5.46
CA GLN A 92 1.99 -14.56 6.05
C GLN A 92 0.87 -14.11 5.11
N ARG A 93 0.99 -12.90 4.54
CA ARG A 93 0.04 -12.40 3.55
C ARG A 93 0.02 -13.30 2.32
N TYR A 94 1.19 -13.80 1.94
CA TYR A 94 1.32 -14.78 0.90
C TYR A 94 0.53 -16.06 1.26
N GLN A 95 0.77 -16.67 2.42
CA GLN A 95 0.10 -17.90 2.86
C GLN A 95 -1.43 -17.73 3.02
N ALA A 96 -1.91 -16.60 3.56
CA ALA A 96 -3.34 -16.33 3.73
C ALA A 96 -4.13 -16.32 2.40
N ARG A 97 -3.43 -16.03 1.30
CA ARG A 97 -3.96 -16.01 -0.07
C ARG A 97 -3.80 -17.36 -0.79
N LEU A 98 -3.16 -18.38 -0.19
CA LEU A 98 -3.07 -19.72 -0.80
C LEU A 98 -4.39 -20.50 -0.82
N ASN A 99 -5.46 -19.99 -0.19
CA ASN A 99 -6.78 -20.61 -0.20
C ASN A 99 -7.34 -20.86 -1.62
N ALA A 100 -6.84 -20.13 -2.63
CA ALA A 100 -7.23 -20.26 -4.03
C ALA A 100 -6.17 -20.88 -4.96
N ILE A 101 -4.89 -20.82 -4.61
CA ILE A 101 -3.74 -21.29 -5.43
C ILE A 101 -2.68 -21.88 -4.50
N ASP A 102 -2.21 -23.10 -4.74
CA ASP A 102 -1.12 -23.68 -3.95
C ASP A 102 0.30 -23.28 -4.46
N ASP A 103 1.31 -23.48 -3.63
CA ASP A 103 2.72 -23.16 -3.96
C ASP A 103 3.23 -23.93 -5.20
N GLY A 104 2.76 -25.16 -5.40
CA GLY A 104 3.14 -25.99 -6.54
C GLY A 104 2.63 -25.39 -7.85
N GLN A 105 1.45 -24.80 -7.86
CA GLN A 105 0.90 -24.09 -9.02
C GLN A 105 1.72 -22.84 -9.36
N ILE A 106 2.14 -22.06 -8.35
CA ILE A 106 3.01 -20.89 -8.54
C ILE A 106 4.39 -21.31 -9.06
N GLN A 107 5.00 -22.36 -8.49
CA GLN A 107 6.29 -22.87 -8.96
C GLN A 107 6.23 -23.37 -10.41
N ARG A 108 5.19 -24.11 -10.79
CA ARG A 108 4.99 -24.57 -12.17
C ARG A 108 4.84 -23.40 -13.14
N LEU A 109 4.13 -22.35 -12.75
CA LEU A 109 4.02 -21.13 -13.55
C LEU A 109 5.40 -20.48 -13.76
N LEU A 110 6.21 -20.35 -12.70
CA LEU A 110 7.58 -19.84 -12.79
C LEU A 110 8.49 -20.72 -13.67
N GLU A 111 8.32 -22.04 -13.64
CA GLU A 111 9.04 -22.97 -14.51
C GLU A 111 8.64 -22.83 -15.98
N MET A 112 7.34 -22.68 -16.24
CA MET A 112 6.84 -22.40 -17.59
C MET A 112 7.40 -21.08 -18.13
N LEU A 113 7.43 -20.03 -17.29
CA LEU A 113 8.03 -18.73 -17.63
C LEU A 113 9.52 -18.86 -17.98
N LYS A 114 10.27 -19.67 -17.22
CA LYS A 114 11.66 -20.02 -17.52
C LYS A 114 11.84 -20.74 -18.85
N SER A 115 10.86 -21.56 -19.24
CA SER A 115 10.91 -22.28 -20.51
C SER A 115 10.69 -21.38 -21.74
N GLU A 116 9.96 -20.27 -21.59
CA GLU A 116 9.70 -19.29 -22.64
C GLU A 116 10.86 -18.28 -22.82
N LYS A 117 12.00 -18.74 -23.35
CA LYS A 117 13.26 -17.96 -23.48
C LYS A 117 13.15 -16.56 -24.11
N LYS A 118 12.15 -16.29 -24.96
CA LYS A 118 11.98 -14.97 -25.60
C LYS A 118 11.31 -13.94 -24.68
N ASP A 119 10.41 -14.40 -23.81
CA ASP A 119 9.58 -13.55 -22.96
C ASP A 119 10.09 -13.54 -21.50
N HIS A 120 10.94 -14.51 -21.13
CA HIS A 120 11.54 -14.69 -19.80
C HIS A 120 12.26 -13.45 -19.26
N ASP A 121 13.26 -12.91 -19.97
CA ASP A 121 14.09 -11.83 -19.44
C ASP A 121 13.29 -10.52 -19.31
N VAL A 122 12.35 -10.30 -20.23
CA VAL A 122 11.42 -9.16 -20.20
C VAL A 122 10.48 -9.28 -19.00
N PHE A 123 9.90 -10.47 -18.79
CA PHE A 123 9.03 -10.77 -17.66
C PHE A 123 9.72 -10.47 -16.32
N TYR A 124 10.90 -11.05 -16.09
CA TYR A 124 11.61 -10.89 -14.82
C TYR A 124 12.08 -9.46 -14.59
N THR A 125 12.43 -8.74 -15.66
CA THR A 125 12.77 -7.31 -15.55
C THR A 125 11.56 -6.49 -15.10
N ILE A 126 10.38 -6.72 -15.69
CA ILE A 126 9.15 -6.00 -15.33
C ILE A 126 8.76 -6.35 -13.88
N ILE A 127 8.77 -7.62 -13.50
CA ILE A 127 8.45 -8.01 -12.12
C ILE A 127 9.44 -7.45 -11.11
N ASP A 128 10.75 -7.46 -11.41
CA ASP A 128 11.76 -6.84 -10.54
C ASP A 128 11.45 -5.36 -10.32
N ASP A 129 11.07 -4.64 -11.38
CA ASP A 129 10.63 -3.24 -11.32
C ASP A 129 9.36 -3.08 -10.47
N LEU A 130 8.36 -3.96 -10.62
CA LEU A 130 7.14 -3.93 -9.81
C LEU A 130 7.44 -4.14 -8.33
N ILE A 131 8.28 -5.12 -7.98
CA ILE A 131 8.68 -5.39 -6.58
C ILE A 131 9.40 -4.17 -6.00
N ARG A 132 10.42 -3.65 -6.71
CA ARG A 132 11.20 -2.50 -6.24
C ARG A 132 10.35 -1.25 -6.06
N LEU A 133 9.46 -0.95 -7.00
CA LEU A 133 8.59 0.22 -6.87
C LEU A 133 7.54 0.02 -5.77
N SER A 134 7.01 -1.21 -5.62
CA SER A 134 6.04 -1.51 -4.58
C SER A 134 6.65 -1.37 -3.18
N LEU A 135 7.86 -1.89 -2.99
CA LEU A 135 8.63 -1.73 -1.75
C LEU A 135 9.10 -0.29 -1.54
N LYS A 136 9.45 0.43 -2.59
CA LYS A 136 9.85 1.83 -2.44
C LYS A 136 8.69 2.72 -1.97
N PHE A 137 7.51 2.51 -2.56
CA PHE A 137 6.36 3.38 -2.33
C PHE A 137 5.36 2.82 -1.33
N GLY A 138 5.48 1.57 -0.89
CA GLY A 138 4.52 0.94 0.02
C GLY A 138 3.13 0.77 -0.59
N ILE A 139 3.05 0.50 -1.89
CA ILE A 139 1.78 0.27 -2.61
C ILE A 139 1.93 -0.92 -3.56
N TYR A 140 0.84 -1.60 -3.91
CA TYR A 140 0.86 -2.65 -4.94
C TYR A 140 0.87 -2.02 -6.34
N VAL A 141 2.06 -1.81 -6.89
CA VAL A 141 2.25 -1.18 -8.22
C VAL A 141 1.64 -2.03 -9.36
N SER A 142 1.43 -3.32 -9.12
CA SER A 142 0.67 -4.25 -9.97
C SER A 142 -0.76 -3.80 -10.28
N HIS A 143 -1.36 -2.91 -9.47
CA HIS A 143 -2.71 -2.36 -9.68
C HIS A 143 -2.75 -1.00 -10.38
N LEU A 144 -1.62 -0.52 -10.93
CA LEU A 144 -1.58 0.77 -11.66
C LEU A 144 -2.56 0.86 -12.84
N ASP A 145 -3.00 -0.26 -13.39
CA ASP A 145 -3.94 -0.32 -14.50
C ASP A 145 -5.41 -0.34 -14.06
N SER A 146 -5.70 -0.61 -12.78
CA SER A 146 -7.07 -0.84 -12.30
C SER A 146 -7.50 0.01 -11.11
N PHE A 147 -6.60 0.79 -10.49
CA PHE A 147 -6.91 1.58 -9.28
C PHE A 147 -8.03 2.63 -9.46
N LYS A 148 -8.33 3.06 -10.69
CA LYS A 148 -9.40 4.04 -10.98
C LYS A 148 -10.82 3.44 -10.97
N ASN A 149 -10.96 2.14 -10.75
CA ASN A 149 -12.26 1.47 -10.63
C ASN A 149 -12.88 1.75 -9.24
N TYR A 150 -13.36 2.98 -9.07
CA TYR A 150 -13.80 3.49 -7.78
C TYR A 150 -15.08 2.82 -7.26
N GLU A 151 -14.96 2.20 -6.09
CA GLU A 151 -16.10 1.77 -5.28
C GLU A 151 -16.40 2.84 -4.22
N ILE A 152 -17.01 3.95 -4.67
CA ILE A 152 -17.19 5.17 -3.86
C ILE A 152 -17.85 4.91 -2.51
N ASP A 153 -18.82 4.00 -2.43
CA ASP A 153 -19.51 3.69 -1.19
C ASP A 153 -18.58 2.96 -0.19
N ARG A 154 -17.75 2.02 -0.67
CA ARG A 154 -16.71 1.38 0.17
C ARG A 154 -15.68 2.38 0.69
N ILE A 155 -15.30 3.36 -0.13
CA ILE A 155 -14.38 4.43 0.29
C ILE A 155 -15.05 5.29 1.37
N LYS A 156 -16.31 5.70 1.16
CA LYS A 156 -17.07 6.51 2.14
C LYS A 156 -17.29 5.79 3.46
N ASP A 157 -17.49 4.49 3.42
CA ASP A 157 -17.78 3.67 4.60
C ASP A 157 -16.52 3.18 5.32
N GLY A 158 -15.33 3.42 4.73
CA GLY A 158 -14.06 3.09 5.36
C GLY A 158 -13.76 1.59 5.33
N ASP A 159 -14.12 0.90 4.25
CA ASP A 159 -13.92 -0.54 4.06
C ASP A 159 -12.42 -0.89 4.03
N SER A 160 -11.89 -1.45 5.13
CA SER A 160 -10.47 -1.80 5.29
C SER A 160 -9.99 -2.80 4.23
N ALA A 161 -10.84 -3.74 3.81
CA ALA A 161 -10.51 -4.71 2.77
C ALA A 161 -10.32 -4.04 1.42
N TYR A 162 -11.06 -2.96 1.12
CA TYR A 162 -10.84 -2.15 -0.08
C TYR A 162 -9.47 -1.46 -0.05
N LEU A 163 -9.06 -0.92 1.10
CA LEU A 163 -7.74 -0.27 1.26
C LEU A 163 -6.58 -1.26 1.18
N LEU A 164 -6.72 -2.44 1.79
CA LEU A 164 -5.69 -3.48 1.84
C LEU A 164 -5.29 -4.00 0.45
N LYS A 165 -6.11 -3.79 -0.58
CA LYS A 165 -5.75 -4.08 -1.97
C LYS A 165 -4.64 -3.18 -2.49
N HIS A 166 -4.46 -1.98 -1.96
CA HIS A 166 -3.58 -0.98 -2.55
C HIS A 166 -2.28 -0.75 -1.79
N VAL A 167 -2.21 -1.15 -0.51
CA VAL A 167 -1.06 -0.91 0.36
C VAL A 167 -0.13 -2.11 0.41
N PHE A 168 1.17 -1.87 0.20
CA PHE A 168 2.22 -2.87 0.29
C PHE A 168 3.26 -2.49 1.37
N PHE A 169 4.13 -3.42 1.71
CA PHE A 169 5.24 -3.17 2.64
C PHE A 169 6.29 -2.27 2.00
N LYS A 170 7.03 -1.51 2.81
CA LYS A 170 8.17 -0.73 2.33
C LYS A 170 9.51 -1.48 2.50
N ASP A 171 10.49 -1.23 1.62
CA ASP A 171 11.88 -1.62 1.90
C ASP A 171 12.45 -0.81 3.07
N PHE A 172 13.51 -1.33 3.70
CA PHE A 172 14.09 -0.71 4.90
C PHE A 172 14.58 0.73 4.65
N GLU A 173 15.07 1.03 3.45
CA GLU A 173 15.60 2.35 3.10
C GLU A 173 14.48 3.38 3.02
N SER A 174 13.42 3.03 2.31
CA SER A 174 12.21 3.82 2.13
C SER A 174 11.40 3.93 3.42
N PHE A 175 11.63 3.01 4.36
CA PHE A 175 11.11 3.08 5.72
C PHE A 175 11.91 3.99 6.65
N GLY A 176 13.02 4.58 6.19
CA GLY A 176 13.88 5.43 7.00
C GLY A 176 14.67 4.65 8.06
N LEU A 177 14.76 3.32 7.93
CA LEU A 177 15.49 2.44 8.83
C LEU A 177 16.92 2.18 8.37
N ASN A 178 17.38 2.82 7.30
CA ASN A 178 18.74 2.67 6.80
C ASN A 178 19.76 3.28 7.78
N CYS A 179 20.05 2.52 8.82
CA CYS A 179 21.15 2.72 9.72
C CYS A 179 22.21 1.71 9.31
N ASN A 180 23.30 2.15 8.67
CA ASN A 180 24.40 1.28 8.22
C ASN A 180 25.10 0.48 9.35
N PHE A 181 24.60 0.57 10.58
CA PHE A 181 25.08 -0.08 11.79
C PHE A 181 24.02 -0.92 12.50
N VAL A 182 22.79 -1.01 11.96
CA VAL A 182 21.75 -1.91 12.45
C VAL A 182 21.45 -2.89 11.34
N ASP A 183 21.67 -4.17 11.62
CA ASP A 183 21.29 -5.28 10.76
C ASP A 183 20.27 -6.15 11.50
N PHE A 184 19.46 -6.92 10.79
CA PHE A 184 18.47 -7.77 11.42
C PHE A 184 18.16 -8.99 10.54
N ASP A 185 17.77 -10.06 11.19
CA ASP A 185 17.45 -11.34 10.58
C ASP A 185 16.11 -11.79 11.17
N GLU A 186 15.07 -11.73 10.34
CA GLU A 186 13.81 -12.40 10.64
C GLU A 186 13.97 -13.84 10.16
N ALA A 187 14.24 -14.76 11.10
CA ALA A 187 14.37 -16.17 10.78
C ALA A 187 13.01 -16.70 10.27
N ILE A 188 12.84 -16.77 8.96
CA ILE A 188 11.70 -17.44 8.33
C ILE A 188 12.25 -18.67 7.66
N TYR A 189 11.79 -19.82 8.13
CA TYR A 189 12.30 -21.11 7.72
C TYR A 189 12.09 -21.31 6.20
N ASN A 190 13.19 -21.35 5.46
CA ASN A 190 13.23 -21.79 4.06
C ASN A 190 13.11 -23.32 4.04
N GLY A 191 11.88 -23.83 3.91
CA GLY A 191 11.63 -25.22 3.52
C GLY A 191 10.81 -26.02 4.53
N GLU A 192 9.69 -26.58 4.04
CA GLU A 192 8.91 -27.63 4.70
C GLU A 192 8.29 -27.26 6.06
N CYS A 193 7.44 -26.24 6.08
CA CYS A 193 6.35 -26.27 7.07
C CYS A 193 5.34 -27.33 6.63
N GLU A 194 5.55 -28.57 7.07
CA GLU A 194 4.44 -29.48 7.30
C GLU A 194 3.42 -28.75 8.18
N TYR A 195 2.29 -28.38 7.58
CA TYR A 195 1.05 -27.98 8.25
C TYR A 195 1.15 -27.02 9.46
N GLY A 196 0.88 -25.73 9.20
CA GLY A 196 -0.08 -24.99 10.03
C GLY A 196 0.31 -24.65 11.47
N LEU A 197 1.49 -24.09 11.71
CA LEU A 197 1.82 -23.45 12.99
C LEU A 197 2.26 -21.99 12.80
N LEU A 198 1.38 -21.20 12.17
CA LEU A 198 1.22 -19.84 12.70
C LEU A 198 0.71 -20.00 14.14
N PRO A 199 1.12 -19.13 15.09
CA PRO A 199 0.53 -19.19 16.42
C PRO A 199 -0.97 -19.01 16.23
N GLN A 200 -1.73 -20.10 16.39
CA GLN A 200 -3.14 -19.95 16.70
C GLN A 200 -3.15 -19.03 17.91
N SER A 201 -3.85 -17.91 17.79
CA SER A 201 -4.24 -17.09 18.94
C SER A 201 -5.18 -17.94 19.79
N ASP A 202 -4.63 -18.98 20.39
CA ASP A 202 -5.37 -19.90 21.22
C ASP A 202 -5.47 -19.19 22.56
N GLU A 203 -6.59 -18.49 22.76
CA GLU A 203 -6.98 -17.86 24.03
C GLU A 203 -7.07 -18.87 25.20
N SER A 204 -6.74 -20.15 24.94
CA SER A 204 -6.70 -21.28 25.85
C SER A 204 -5.32 -21.55 26.46
N LEU A 205 -4.23 -20.93 25.98
CA LEU A 205 -2.89 -21.15 26.54
C LEU A 205 -2.79 -20.59 27.95
N THR A 206 -2.58 -21.47 28.92
CA THR A 206 -2.34 -21.05 30.30
C THR A 206 -0.91 -20.51 30.42
N PRO A 207 -0.63 -19.58 31.37
CA PRO A 207 0.72 -19.05 31.59
C PRO A 207 1.79 -20.12 31.86
N GLU A 208 1.38 -21.33 32.23
CA GLU A 208 2.22 -22.46 32.55
C GLU A 208 2.68 -23.24 31.29
N ASP A 209 1.94 -23.16 30.18
CA ASP A 209 2.31 -23.77 28.88
C ASP A 209 3.41 -22.97 28.14
N ALA A 210 3.54 -21.68 28.45
CA ALA A 210 4.56 -20.78 27.87
C ALA A 210 5.98 -21.01 28.44
N ILE A 211 6.14 -21.87 29.44
CA ILE A 211 7.39 -22.01 30.22
C ILE A 211 8.26 -23.18 29.70
N CYS A 212 7.77 -24.00 28.78
CA CYS A 212 8.49 -25.18 28.25
C CYS A 212 8.68 -25.17 26.73
N GLU A 213 8.85 -24.00 26.11
CA GLU A 213 9.41 -23.98 24.75
C GLU A 213 10.90 -24.32 24.81
N SER A 214 11.36 -25.23 23.94
CA SER A 214 12.80 -25.49 23.84
C SER A 214 13.51 -24.21 23.42
N GLU A 215 14.70 -23.96 24.00
CA GLU A 215 15.48 -22.75 23.73
C GLU A 215 15.75 -22.59 22.21
N ASP A 216 15.86 -23.70 21.49
CA ASP A 216 16.02 -23.75 20.04
C ASP A 216 14.75 -23.35 19.28
N TYR A 217 13.55 -23.65 19.79
CA TYR A 217 12.26 -23.27 19.20
C TYR A 217 11.93 -21.79 19.42
N PHE A 218 12.31 -21.23 20.58
CA PHE A 218 12.21 -19.78 20.81
C PHE A 218 13.21 -19.01 19.93
N LYS A 219 14.47 -19.45 19.89
CA LYS A 219 15.53 -18.84 19.06
C LYS A 219 15.24 -18.93 17.55
N SER A 220 14.55 -19.97 17.09
CA SER A 220 14.21 -20.16 15.68
C SER A 220 13.05 -19.29 15.18
N ARG A 221 12.25 -18.69 16.09
CA ARG A 221 11.15 -17.76 15.78
C ARG A 221 11.42 -16.32 16.23
N SER A 222 12.63 -16.06 16.74
CA SER A 222 13.01 -14.76 17.28
C SER A 222 13.51 -13.84 16.18
N LEU A 223 13.02 -12.59 16.19
CA LEU A 223 13.66 -11.48 15.47
C LEU A 223 15.05 -11.23 16.07
N LYS A 224 16.10 -11.36 15.25
CA LYS A 224 17.46 -11.05 15.67
C LYS A 224 17.82 -9.67 15.16
N VAL A 225 18.27 -8.79 16.06
CA VAL A 225 18.75 -7.45 15.70
C VAL A 225 20.21 -7.33 16.13
N TYR A 226 21.07 -7.02 15.17
CA TYR A 226 22.49 -6.83 15.34
C TYR A 226 22.82 -5.34 15.27
N ILE A 227 23.53 -4.82 16.26
CA ILE A 227 23.89 -3.41 16.34
C ILE A 227 25.42 -3.30 16.39
N ASP A 228 26.02 -2.72 15.36
CA ASP A 228 27.44 -2.40 15.34
C ASP A 228 27.71 -1.09 16.11
N ILE A 229 27.94 -1.24 17.42
CA ILE A 229 28.27 -0.13 18.32
C ILE A 229 29.62 0.54 17.99
N ASN A 230 30.46 -0.10 17.17
CA ASN A 230 31.77 0.43 16.77
C ASN A 230 31.72 1.16 15.42
N HIS A 231 30.58 1.16 14.74
CA HIS A 231 30.43 1.85 13.46
C HIS A 231 30.68 3.36 13.63
N LYS A 232 31.41 3.97 12.68
CA LYS A 232 31.82 5.38 12.74
C LYS A 232 30.67 6.40 12.87
N ASN A 233 29.46 5.99 12.44
CA ASN A 233 28.24 6.80 12.49
C ASN A 233 27.22 6.26 13.51
N PHE A 234 27.66 5.41 14.47
CA PHE A 234 26.76 4.86 15.48
C PHE A 234 26.13 5.98 16.32
N ASP A 235 24.81 5.92 16.47
CA ASP A 235 24.04 6.76 17.36
C ASP A 235 23.01 5.91 18.11
N LEU A 236 23.02 5.98 19.44
CA LEU A 236 22.20 5.12 20.30
C LEU A 236 20.71 5.42 20.14
N GLN A 237 20.31 6.69 19.98
CA GLN A 237 18.91 7.05 19.81
C GLN A 237 18.39 6.52 18.47
N THR A 238 19.16 6.72 17.42
CA THR A 238 18.87 6.19 16.07
C THR A 238 18.78 4.67 16.09
N ALA A 239 19.66 3.98 16.83
CA ALA A 239 19.58 2.53 17.02
C ALA A 239 18.26 2.12 17.69
N PHE A 240 17.87 2.78 18.79
CA PHE A 240 16.62 2.52 19.49
C PHE A 240 15.38 2.78 18.63
N ASP A 241 15.38 3.89 17.87
CA ASP A 241 14.29 4.24 16.98
C ASP A 241 14.16 3.20 15.85
N CYS A 242 15.30 2.72 15.33
CA CYS A 242 15.35 1.66 14.32
C CYS A 242 14.80 0.34 14.88
N VAL A 243 15.33 -0.13 16.01
CA VAL A 243 14.86 -1.37 16.67
C VAL A 243 13.36 -1.30 17.01
N SER A 244 12.89 -0.18 17.56
CA SER A 244 11.48 0.00 17.88
C SER A 244 10.61 -0.07 16.63
N SER A 245 11.07 0.50 15.53
CA SER A 245 10.36 0.47 14.26
C SER A 245 10.35 -0.93 13.63
N ILE A 246 11.45 -1.69 13.75
CA ILE A 246 11.53 -3.10 13.34
C ILE A 246 10.54 -3.95 14.15
N ILE A 247 10.46 -3.77 15.47
CA ILE A 247 9.52 -4.52 16.31
C ILE A 247 8.06 -4.20 15.95
N ILE A 248 7.74 -2.93 15.67
CA ILE A 248 6.39 -2.55 15.23
C ILE A 248 6.10 -3.14 13.85
N ALA A 249 7.07 -3.06 12.94
CA ALA A 249 6.99 -3.61 11.59
C ALA A 249 6.73 -5.12 11.58
N SER A 250 7.41 -5.88 12.43
CA SER A 250 7.24 -7.34 12.53
C SER A 250 5.96 -7.72 13.26
N LYS A 251 5.47 -6.87 14.17
CA LYS A 251 4.26 -7.15 14.97
C LYS A 251 2.96 -7.03 14.17
N PHE A 252 2.91 -6.16 13.17
CA PHE A 252 1.68 -5.87 12.45
C PHE A 252 1.79 -6.29 10.97
N SER A 253 1.29 -7.48 10.66
CA SER A 253 1.32 -8.04 9.30
C SER A 253 0.20 -7.48 8.41
N GLU A 254 -0.83 -6.89 9.00
CA GLU A 254 -1.96 -6.29 8.30
C GLU A 254 -2.16 -4.81 8.65
N MET A 255 -2.50 -4.00 7.63
CA MET A 255 -2.84 -2.59 7.84
C MET A 255 -4.03 -2.39 8.76
N GLU A 256 -4.97 -3.33 8.81
CA GLU A 256 -6.12 -3.26 9.71
C GLU A 256 -5.69 -3.25 11.18
N GLU A 257 -4.69 -4.05 11.54
CA GLU A 257 -4.14 -4.08 12.89
C GLU A 257 -3.37 -2.79 13.21
N ILE A 258 -2.62 -2.26 12.22
CA ILE A 258 -1.89 -0.98 12.33
C ILE A 258 -2.88 0.17 12.58
N ILE A 259 -3.99 0.19 11.85
CA ILE A 259 -5.07 1.17 11.98
C ILE A 259 -5.72 1.04 13.37
N SER A 260 -6.03 -0.18 13.77
CA SER A 260 -6.66 -0.49 15.07
C SER A 260 -5.74 -0.23 16.26
N ASN A 261 -4.41 -0.24 16.08
CA ASN A 261 -3.42 0.02 17.12
C ASN A 261 -2.66 1.34 16.91
N TYR A 262 -3.23 2.29 16.18
CA TYR A 262 -2.55 3.51 15.73
C TYR A 262 -1.81 4.27 16.85
N GLY A 263 -2.35 4.32 18.07
CA GLY A 263 -1.68 4.98 19.19
C GLY A 263 -0.28 4.41 19.49
N GLN A 264 -0.13 3.10 19.33
CA GLN A 264 1.13 2.37 19.49
C GLN A 264 1.98 2.40 18.22
N CYS A 265 1.34 2.56 17.05
CA CYS A 265 2.00 2.50 15.74
C CYS A 265 2.26 3.87 15.11
N LYS A 266 2.03 4.97 15.83
CA LYS A 266 2.01 6.31 15.24
C LYS A 266 3.33 6.67 14.54
N SER A 267 4.48 6.36 15.15
CA SER A 267 5.80 6.58 14.56
C SER A 267 5.94 5.81 13.25
N PHE A 268 5.60 4.52 13.27
CA PHE A 268 5.59 3.63 12.12
C PHE A 268 4.64 4.08 11.00
N VAL A 269 3.41 4.49 11.32
CA VAL A 269 2.44 5.01 10.33
C VAL A 269 2.93 6.31 9.69
N ASN A 270 3.60 7.18 10.44
CA ASN A 270 4.18 8.42 9.88
C ASN A 270 5.38 8.17 8.97
N MET A 271 6.08 7.04 9.13
CA MET A 271 7.13 6.56 8.22
C MET A 271 6.54 5.95 6.94
N TYR A 272 5.39 5.26 7.05
CA TYR A 272 4.64 4.78 5.89
C TYR A 272 4.08 5.94 5.04
N PHE A 273 3.52 6.97 5.66
CA PHE A 273 2.85 8.07 4.97
C PHE A 273 3.52 9.41 5.32
N GLU A 274 4.51 9.83 4.52
CA GLU A 274 5.37 10.98 4.83
C GLU A 274 4.59 12.25 5.29
N SER A 275 4.67 12.48 6.60
CA SER A 275 4.62 13.76 7.35
C SER A 275 3.32 14.58 7.51
N ALA A 276 2.16 14.18 6.97
CA ALA A 276 0.90 14.76 7.43
C ALA A 276 -0.25 13.76 7.36
N LEU A 277 -0.54 13.12 8.50
CA LEU A 277 -1.77 12.36 8.65
C LEU A 277 -2.95 13.27 8.33
N PHE A 278 -3.83 12.73 7.50
CA PHE A 278 -5.05 13.41 7.12
C PHE A 278 -5.87 13.69 8.38
N ARG A 279 -6.00 14.96 8.80
CA ARG A 279 -6.87 15.26 9.94
C ARG A 279 -8.30 14.94 9.50
N PHE A 280 -8.88 13.87 10.03
CA PHE A 280 -10.19 13.44 9.56
C PHE A 280 -11.26 14.47 9.92
N LYS A 281 -11.73 15.16 8.89
CA LYS A 281 -13.03 15.82 8.84
C LYS A 281 -13.72 15.30 7.58
N LYS A 282 -14.97 14.85 7.73
CA LYS A 282 -15.76 14.28 6.63
C LYS A 282 -15.76 15.18 5.38
N ASP A 283 -15.88 16.49 5.57
CA ASP A 283 -15.86 17.48 4.47
C ASP A 283 -14.48 17.59 3.79
N GLU A 284 -13.38 17.46 4.53
CA GLU A 284 -12.04 17.47 3.94
C GLU A 284 -11.81 16.21 3.08
N PHE A 285 -12.33 15.06 3.51
CA PHE A 285 -12.21 13.80 2.78
C PHE A 285 -12.96 13.89 1.45
N ILE A 286 -14.24 14.29 1.51
CA ILE A 286 -15.08 14.43 0.32
C ILE A 286 -14.46 15.45 -0.65
N GLY A 287 -13.92 16.56 -0.14
CA GLY A 287 -13.22 17.55 -0.96
C GLY A 287 -11.99 16.98 -1.67
N LYS A 288 -11.15 16.20 -0.97
CA LYS A 288 -9.97 15.57 -1.59
C LYS A 288 -10.34 14.52 -2.63
N LEU A 289 -11.34 13.69 -2.34
CA LEU A 289 -11.86 12.71 -3.30
C LEU A 289 -12.40 13.41 -4.54
N LEU A 290 -13.16 14.50 -4.37
CA LEU A 290 -13.62 15.32 -5.48
C LEU A 290 -12.44 15.88 -6.30
N GLY A 291 -11.39 16.37 -5.64
CA GLY A 291 -10.19 16.88 -6.32
C GLY A 291 -9.50 15.82 -7.21
N ILE A 292 -9.40 14.57 -6.73
CA ILE A 292 -8.85 13.45 -7.49
C ILE A 292 -9.72 13.12 -8.70
N LEU A 293 -11.03 13.05 -8.52
CA LEU A 293 -11.95 12.73 -9.61
C LEU A 293 -11.93 13.81 -10.70
N ILE A 294 -11.90 15.09 -10.32
CA ILE A 294 -11.73 16.20 -11.27
C ILE A 294 -10.37 16.10 -11.99
N TYR A 295 -9.30 15.75 -11.27
CA TYR A 295 -7.98 15.53 -11.86
C TYR A 295 -8.03 14.45 -12.95
N ASP A 296 -8.67 13.31 -12.69
CA ASP A 296 -8.77 12.22 -13.67
C ASP A 296 -9.51 12.63 -14.93
N GLU A 297 -10.67 13.29 -14.79
CA GLU A 297 -11.44 13.75 -15.95
C GLU A 297 -10.66 14.85 -16.71
N LYS A 298 -9.93 15.72 -16.00
CA LYS A 298 -9.08 16.76 -16.62
C LYS A 298 -7.91 16.19 -17.41
N MET A 299 -7.36 15.05 -17.01
CA MET A 299 -6.31 14.38 -17.77
C MET A 299 -6.82 13.76 -19.07
N GLY A 300 -8.13 13.47 -19.16
CA GLY A 300 -8.77 12.91 -20.35
C GLY A 300 -9.31 13.93 -21.35
N CYS A 301 -9.47 15.21 -20.97
CA CYS A 301 -10.09 16.21 -21.84
C CYS A 301 -9.66 17.66 -21.56
N SER A 302 -9.94 18.56 -22.52
CA SER A 302 -9.65 20.00 -22.39
C SER A 302 -10.77 20.83 -21.72
N SER A 303 -11.75 20.18 -21.08
CA SER A 303 -12.92 20.84 -20.47
C SER A 303 -12.56 21.78 -19.33
N SER A 304 -13.43 22.75 -19.05
CA SER A 304 -13.23 23.66 -17.91
C SER A 304 -13.48 22.93 -16.58
N ILE A 305 -12.84 23.38 -15.49
CA ILE A 305 -13.08 22.79 -14.15
C ILE A 305 -14.56 22.89 -13.74
N LYS A 306 -15.27 23.91 -14.21
CA LYS A 306 -16.71 24.09 -13.97
C LYS A 306 -17.53 22.97 -14.61
N ASP A 307 -17.20 22.59 -15.84
CA ASP A 307 -17.91 21.53 -16.55
C ASP A 307 -17.60 20.16 -15.94
N LEU A 308 -16.31 19.93 -15.63
CA LEU A 308 -15.86 18.69 -14.96
C LEU A 308 -16.48 18.51 -13.57
N LEU A 309 -16.69 19.59 -12.82
CA LEU A 309 -17.38 19.55 -11.54
C LEU A 309 -18.81 18.99 -11.70
N LEU A 310 -19.55 19.43 -12.71
CA LEU A 310 -20.91 18.97 -12.97
C LEU A 310 -20.93 17.50 -13.39
N GLU A 311 -19.97 17.08 -14.21
CA GLU A 311 -19.82 15.69 -14.66
C GLU A 311 -19.50 14.74 -13.51
N VAL A 312 -18.45 15.04 -12.73
CA VAL A 312 -18.05 14.25 -11.56
C VAL A 312 -19.18 14.16 -10.54
N TRP A 313 -19.91 15.26 -10.32
CA TRP A 313 -21.07 15.27 -9.45
C TRP A 313 -22.19 14.39 -9.98
N GLY A 314 -22.54 14.49 -11.27
CA GLY A 314 -23.56 13.65 -11.90
C GLY A 314 -23.23 12.16 -11.85
N LYS A 315 -21.94 11.80 -11.99
CA LYS A 315 -21.45 10.42 -12.01
C LYS A 315 -21.36 9.78 -10.63
N TYR A 316 -20.87 10.51 -9.62
CA TYR A 316 -20.54 9.94 -8.30
C TYR A 316 -21.38 10.47 -7.13
N GLY A 317 -22.22 11.48 -7.35
CA GLY A 317 -23.13 12.03 -6.33
C GLY A 317 -22.44 12.66 -5.11
N LEU A 318 -21.16 13.05 -5.23
CA LEU A 318 -20.39 13.62 -4.12
C LEU A 318 -20.79 15.08 -3.85
N LYS A 319 -21.33 15.35 -2.65
CA LYS A 319 -21.74 16.70 -2.23
C LYS A 319 -20.63 17.37 -1.43
N VAL A 320 -20.08 18.48 -1.93
CA VAL A 320 -19.29 19.40 -1.09
C VAL A 320 -20.25 20.43 -0.50
N LYS A 321 -20.32 20.53 0.83
CA LYS A 321 -21.07 21.60 1.50
C LYS A 321 -20.42 22.93 1.18
N ASN A 322 -21.10 23.71 0.36
CA ASN A 322 -20.85 25.13 0.15
C ASN A 322 -22.19 25.85 0.20
N GLU A 323 -22.16 27.19 0.24
CA GLU A 323 -23.31 28.12 0.36
C GLU A 323 -24.41 28.01 -0.72
N CYS A 324 -24.44 26.93 -1.53
CA CYS A 324 -25.65 26.52 -2.25
C CYS A 324 -26.60 25.86 -1.22
N ASN A 325 -27.75 26.48 -0.95
CA ASN A 325 -28.78 25.92 -0.08
C ASN A 325 -29.20 24.53 -0.55
N GLU A 326 -28.93 23.49 0.26
CA GLU A 326 -29.38 22.07 0.25
C GLU A 326 -29.29 21.26 -1.07
N GLU A 327 -29.42 21.91 -2.21
CA GLU A 327 -29.16 21.44 -3.55
C GLU A 327 -27.68 21.71 -3.88
N ALA A 328 -26.96 20.63 -4.17
CA ALA A 328 -25.53 20.65 -4.49
C ALA A 328 -25.22 21.59 -5.66
N CYS A 329 -23.93 21.88 -5.89
CA CYS A 329 -23.41 22.69 -6.99
C CYS A 329 -23.82 22.17 -8.39
N ARG A 330 -25.09 22.35 -8.76
CA ARG A 330 -25.70 22.01 -10.05
C ARG A 330 -25.58 23.17 -11.02
N ALA A 331 -25.89 22.91 -12.30
CA ALA A 331 -25.90 23.95 -13.33
C ALA A 331 -26.82 25.14 -12.99
N ASP A 332 -27.87 24.89 -12.21
CA ASP A 332 -28.84 25.86 -11.71
C ASP A 332 -28.49 26.45 -10.33
N CYS A 333 -27.35 26.12 -9.71
CA CYS A 333 -26.96 26.77 -8.45
C CYS A 333 -26.61 28.25 -8.69
N VAL A 334 -27.29 29.13 -7.95
CA VAL A 334 -27.07 30.58 -7.89
C VAL A 334 -25.61 30.95 -7.59
N ASN A 335 -24.89 30.08 -6.86
CA ASN A 335 -23.50 30.26 -6.42
C ASN A 335 -22.50 29.35 -7.16
N ILE A 336 -22.80 28.91 -8.39
CA ILE A 336 -21.95 27.98 -9.15
C ILE A 336 -20.50 28.46 -9.33
N ASP A 337 -20.25 29.77 -9.35
CA ASP A 337 -18.90 30.33 -9.47
C ASP A 337 -18.09 30.20 -8.16
N ILE A 338 -18.74 30.12 -6.99
CA ILE A 338 -18.08 29.78 -5.72
C ILE A 338 -17.70 28.30 -5.72
N CYS A 339 -18.62 27.43 -6.19
CA CYS A 339 -18.36 26.01 -6.35
C CYS A 339 -17.21 25.75 -7.31
N SER A 340 -17.18 26.42 -8.46
CA SER A 340 -16.12 26.32 -9.47
C SER A 340 -14.75 26.75 -8.91
N ARG A 341 -14.70 27.86 -8.16
CA ARG A 341 -13.45 28.29 -7.47
C ARG A 341 -12.99 27.26 -6.43
N THR A 342 -13.92 26.64 -5.71
CA THR A 342 -13.58 25.59 -4.74
C THR A 342 -13.06 24.33 -5.44
N ALA A 343 -13.75 23.88 -6.49
CA ALA A 343 -13.34 22.77 -7.33
C ALA A 343 -11.93 22.99 -7.92
N SER A 344 -11.65 24.20 -8.41
CA SER A 344 -10.32 24.57 -8.93
C SER A 344 -9.25 24.43 -7.85
N ARG A 345 -9.50 24.94 -6.64
CA ARG A 345 -8.56 24.77 -5.51
C ARG A 345 -8.35 23.31 -5.13
N LEU A 346 -9.40 22.49 -5.16
CA LEU A 346 -9.31 21.06 -4.85
C LEU A 346 -8.51 20.30 -5.91
N TYR A 347 -8.72 20.64 -7.19
CA TYR A 347 -7.91 20.16 -8.31
C TYR A 347 -6.43 20.55 -8.12
N ASP A 348 -6.12 21.83 -7.86
CA ASP A 348 -4.74 22.30 -7.66
C ASP A 348 -4.06 21.63 -6.46
N VAL A 349 -4.82 21.27 -5.43
CA VAL A 349 -4.30 20.51 -4.29
C VAL A 349 -4.03 19.06 -4.67
N ALA A 350 -4.92 18.43 -5.44
CA ALA A 350 -4.73 17.06 -5.92
C ALA A 350 -3.52 16.98 -6.87
N ASP A 351 -3.44 17.85 -7.87
CA ASP A 351 -2.33 17.94 -8.82
C ASP A 351 -0.97 18.08 -8.10
N ARG A 352 -0.86 19.01 -7.15
CA ARG A 352 0.35 19.17 -6.34
C ARG A 352 0.63 17.95 -5.44
N SER A 353 -0.41 17.32 -4.88
CA SER A 353 -0.25 16.11 -4.06
C SER A 353 0.28 14.95 -4.89
N ILE A 354 -0.18 14.82 -6.13
CA ILE A 354 0.29 13.82 -7.09
C ILE A 354 1.74 14.11 -7.49
N ALA A 355 2.06 15.34 -7.90
CA ALA A 355 3.40 15.72 -8.32
C ALA A 355 4.44 15.51 -7.20
N SER A 356 4.11 15.92 -5.97
CA SER A 356 4.97 15.71 -4.81
C SER A 356 4.98 14.26 -4.34
N GLY A 357 3.87 13.55 -4.53
CA GLY A 357 3.66 12.23 -3.97
C GLY A 357 3.36 12.23 -2.46
N LYS A 358 2.82 13.34 -1.96
CA LYS A 358 2.53 13.54 -0.54
C LYS A 358 1.15 14.17 -0.40
N ILE A 359 0.49 13.96 0.73
CA ILE A 359 -0.79 14.60 1.01
C ILE A 359 -0.54 16.09 1.28
N ILE A 360 -0.81 16.94 0.29
CA ILE A 360 -0.71 18.39 0.43
C ILE A 360 -2.06 18.95 0.89
N THR A 361 -2.03 19.97 1.73
CA THR A 361 -3.23 20.74 2.11
C THR A 361 -3.19 22.12 1.46
N SER A 362 -4.35 22.77 1.33
CA SER A 362 -4.44 24.15 0.82
C SER A 362 -3.67 25.17 1.68
N LYS A 363 -3.31 24.81 2.92
CA LYS A 363 -2.49 25.63 3.83
C LYS A 363 -0.98 25.40 3.69
N ASN A 364 -0.56 24.38 2.95
CA ASN A 364 0.86 24.16 2.68
C ASN A 364 1.32 25.19 1.64
N THR A 365 1.66 26.39 2.09
CA THR A 365 2.46 27.34 1.33
C THR A 365 3.91 26.85 1.35
N PHE A 366 4.41 26.38 0.21
CA PHE A 366 5.85 26.35 0.00
C PHE A 366 6.28 27.70 -0.56
N CYS A 367 7.29 28.29 0.09
CA CYS A 367 8.11 29.32 -0.52
C CYS A 367 8.64 28.75 -1.84
N THR A 368 8.32 29.41 -2.94
CA THR A 368 9.00 29.20 -4.22
C THR A 368 10.47 29.53 -4.03
N GLY A 369 11.27 28.52 -3.73
CA GLY A 369 12.73 28.62 -3.77
C GLY A 369 13.15 28.69 -5.23
N THR A 370 13.34 29.91 -5.73
CA THR A 370 14.36 30.15 -6.75
C THR A 370 15.73 29.90 -6.11
N GLY A 371 16.48 28.95 -6.66
CA GLY A 371 17.84 28.60 -6.26
C GLY A 371 18.33 27.40 -7.05
#